data_AF-X1DJJ0-F1
#
_entry.id   AF-X1DJJ0-F1
#
_cell.length_a   1.000
_cell.length_b   1.000
_cell.length_c   1.000
_cell.angle_alpha   90.00
_cell.angle_beta   90.00
_cell.angle_gamma   90.00
#
_symmetry.space_group_name_H-M   'P 1'
#
loop_
_entity.id
_entity.type
_entity.pdbx_description
1 polymer ?
#
loop_
_entity_poly.entity_id
_entity_poly.type
_entity_poly.pdbx_seq_one_letter_code
_entity_poly.pdbx_strand_id
1 'polypeptide(L)' 'MKYFGATDIGNMRENNEDCFYAKDDLFIVADGMGGHRAGEVASRLSVDAFVRSFTE' A
#
# COMPACT_ATOMS: atom_id res chain seq x y z
N MET A 1 -6.60 -1.04 -19.80
CA MET A 1 -7.54 -1.65 -18.84
C MET A 1 -8.13 -0.54 -17.98
N LYS A 2 -9.43 -0.52 -17.65
CA LYS A 2 -9.98 0.46 -16.69
C LYS A 2 -9.87 -0.14 -15.29
N TYR A 3 -9.30 0.60 -14.35
CA TYR A 3 -9.13 0.18 -12.95
C TYR A 3 -9.48 1.33 -12.00
N PHE A 4 -9.71 0.97 -10.74
CA PHE A 4 -9.96 1.89 -9.64
C PHE A 4 -9.26 1.36 -8.39
N GLY A 5 -8.77 2.25 -7.54
CA GLY A 5 -8.18 1.92 -6.26
C GLY A 5 -8.73 2.84 -5.18
N ALA A 6 -9.08 2.25 -4.04
CA ALA A 6 -9.50 2.96 -2.85
C ALA A 6 -9.07 2.16 -1.62
N THR A 7 -8.83 2.86 -0.52
CA THR A 7 -8.58 2.28 0.79
C THR A 7 -9.33 3.11 1.83
N ASP A 8 -9.68 2.49 2.95
CA ASP A 8 -10.40 3.10 4.05
C ASP A 8 -9.82 2.60 5.37
N ILE A 9 -9.76 3.48 6.37
CA ILE A 9 -9.24 3.16 7.71
C ILE A 9 -10.17 2.23 8.51
N GLY A 10 -11.44 2.17 8.13
CA GLY A 10 -12.50 1.51 8.89
C GLY A 10 -12.87 2.27 10.16
N ASN A 11 -13.65 1.62 11.02
CA ASN A 11 -14.26 2.26 12.19
C ASN A 11 -13.48 2.07 13.50
N MET A 12 -12.37 1.33 13.48
CA MET A 12 -11.70 0.83 14.70
C MET A 12 -10.24 1.25 14.83
N ARG A 13 -9.55 1.53 13.73
CA ARG A 13 -8.13 1.87 13.73
C ARG A 13 -7.94 3.38 13.76
N GLU A 14 -6.84 3.83 14.36
CA GLU A 14 -6.46 5.26 14.41
C GLU A 14 -5.62 5.69 13.18
N ASN A 15 -4.95 4.73 12.55
CA ASN A 15 -4.20 4.90 11.32
C ASN A 15 -4.61 3.82 10.29
N ASN A 16 -4.56 4.19 9.01
CA ASN A 16 -4.63 3.23 7.92
C ASN A 16 -3.20 2.81 7.55
N GLU A 17 -2.90 1.54 7.73
CA GLU A 17 -1.59 0.96 7.43
C GLU A 17 -1.54 0.29 6.05
N ASP A 18 -2.63 0.36 5.29
CA ASP A 18 -2.70 -0.10 3.90
C ASP A 18 -2.03 0.91 2.95
N CYS A 19 -1.32 0.38 1.96
CA CYS A 19 -0.81 1.14 0.83
C CYS A 19 -1.04 0.36 -0.46
N PHE A 20 -1.37 1.03 -1.56
CA PHE A 20 -1.50 0.39 -2.87
C PHE A 20 -0.93 1.25 -3.99
N TYR A 21 -0.56 0.58 -5.09
CA TYR A 21 -0.22 1.18 -6.37
C TYR A 21 -1.01 0.49 -7.47
N ALA A 22 -1.60 1.28 -8.38
CA ALA A 22 -2.33 0.76 -9.53
C ALA A 22 -2.02 1.66 -10.72
N LYS A 23 -1.17 1.19 -11.64
CA LYS A 23 -0.87 1.90 -12.88
C LYS A 23 -0.32 0.94 -13.94
N ASP A 24 -0.75 1.13 -15.19
CA ASP A 24 -0.28 0.38 -16.34
C ASP A 24 -0.43 -1.15 -16.12
N ASP A 25 0.69 -1.89 -16.12
CA ASP A 25 0.72 -3.35 -15.97
C ASP A 25 1.07 -3.80 -14.54
N LEU A 26 1.11 -2.88 -13.56
CA LEU A 26 1.47 -3.15 -12.17
C LEU A 26 0.35 -2.77 -11.20
N PHE A 27 -0.05 -3.76 -10.40
CA PHE A 27 -1.02 -3.62 -9.32
C PHE A 27 -0.47 -4.26 -8.05
N ILE A 28 -0.37 -3.48 -6.97
CA ILE A 28 0.21 -3.90 -5.69
C ILE A 28 -0.65 -3.37 -4.55
N VAL A 29 -0.83 -4.21 -3.53
CA VAL A 29 -1.38 -3.83 -2.22
C VAL A 29 -0.43 -4.35 -1.14
N ALA A 30 -0.16 -3.54 -0.12
CA ALA A 30 0.62 -3.89 1.06
C ALA A 30 -0.14 -3.48 2.32
N ASP A 31 -0.29 -4.40 3.26
CA ASP A 31 -0.90 -4.20 4.59
C ASP A 31 0.21 -4.14 5.64
N GLY A 32 0.33 -3.00 6.31
CA GLY A 32 1.28 -2.82 7.40
C GLY A 32 0.81 -3.53 8.68
N MET A 33 1.70 -4.30 9.30
CA MET A 33 1.33 -5.06 10.51
C MET A 33 1.03 -4.14 11.70
N GLY A 34 -0.24 -4.12 12.13
CA GLY A 34 -0.65 -3.49 13.38
C GLY A 34 -0.01 -4.12 14.62
N GLY A 35 0.22 -3.31 15.65
CA GLY A 35 0.90 -3.73 16.89
C GLY A 35 2.44 -3.65 16.83
N HIS A 36 3.00 -3.40 15.64
CA HIS A 36 4.39 -2.98 15.46
C HIS A 36 4.47 -1.47 15.22
N ARG A 37 5.66 -0.88 15.35
CA ARG A 37 5.83 0.56 15.08
C ARG A 37 5.82 0.82 13.57
N ALA A 38 5.02 1.81 13.18
CA ALA A 38 5.01 2.42 11.85
C ALA A 38 4.64 1.45 10.70
N GLY A 39 3.51 0.75 10.84
CA GLY A 39 3.00 -0.14 9.78
C GLY A 39 2.75 0.60 8.46
N GLU A 40 2.30 1.86 8.53
CA GLU A 40 2.10 2.73 7.37
C GLU A 40 3.40 3.07 6.62
N VAL A 41 4.53 3.14 7.35
CA VAL A 41 5.85 3.35 6.73
C VAL A 41 6.32 2.07 6.06
N ALA A 42 6.12 0.92 6.71
CA ALA A 42 6.51 -0.38 6.17
C ALA A 42 5.73 -0.73 4.89
N SER A 43 4.41 -0.52 4.86
CA SER A 43 3.59 -0.78 3.67
C SER A 43 3.95 0.14 2.51
N ARG A 44 4.14 1.45 2.76
CA ARG A 44 4.62 2.39 1.74
C ARG A 44 5.99 2.02 1.19
N LEU A 45 6.97 1.72 2.06
CA LEU A 45 8.31 1.31 1.63
C LEU A 45 8.26 0.05 0.75
N SER A 46 7.37 -0.89 1.07
CA SER A 46 7.17 -2.10 0.28
C SER A 46 6.65 -1.76 -1.12
N VAL A 47 5.59 -0.96 -1.22
CA VAL A 47 5.04 -0.52 -2.51
C VAL A 47 6.08 0.23 -3.33
N ASP A 48 6.75 1.23 -2.74
CA ASP A 48 7.73 2.06 -3.43
C ASP A 48 8.92 1.24 -3.96
N ALA A 49 9.42 0.28 -3.16
CA ALA A 49 10.52 -0.60 -3.57
C ALA A 49 10.13 -1.46 -4.79
N PHE A 50 8.95 -2.07 -4.77
CA PHE A 50 8.48 -2.88 -5.90
C PHE A 50 8.21 -2.04 -7.15
N VAL A 51 7.58 -0.88 -7.01
CA VAL A 51 7.32 0.02 -8.14
C VAL A 51 8.63 0.44 -8.81
N ARG A 52 9.65 0.76 -8.01
CA ARG A 52 10.99 1.08 -8.50
C ARG A 52 11.61 -0.10 -9.26
N SER A 53 11.64 -1.29 -8.66
CA SER A 53 12.20 -2.49 -9.28
C SER A 53 11.46 -2.96 -10.54
N PHE A 54 10.19 -2.60 -10.71
CA PHE A 54 9.40 -2.95 -11.89
C PHE A 54 9.55 -1.95 -13.04
N THR A 55 9.97 -0.73 -12.74
CA THR A 55 10.12 0.36 -13.73
C THR A 55 11.56 0.53 -14.22
N GLU A 56 12.54 -0.02 -13.49
CA GLU A 56 13.94 -0.18 -13.92
C GLU A 56 14.10 -1.37 -14.88
#